data_AF-A0A1M6IR57-F1
#
_entry.id   AF-A0A1M6IR57-F1
#
_cell.length_a   1.000
_cell.length_b   1.000
_cell.length_c   1.000
_cell.angle_alpha   90.00
_cell.angle_beta   90.00
_cell.angle_gamma   90.00
#
_symmetry.space_group_name_H-M   'P 1'
#
loop_
_entity.id
_entity.type
_entity.pdbx_description
1 polymer ?
#
loop_
_entity_poly.entity_id
_entity_poly.type
_entity_poly.pdbx_seq_one_letter_code
_entity_poly.pdbx_strand_id
1 'polypeptide(L)'
;MTNRILRKNRKGMTLVELIVAMVILGIVMLAVTSFFLSSNKIYVVGRDQRSVQSESRLALDQILMDIRYAKEISLLPATLAQTEKSTTTYNYIYFKDGLIYRSIYNTATSTRNDQALQGNFSEAQSSFSKAGDTAIQIVVGNDEGSQSYIIDSTIQIPNLLLTNPKGKLTGDNMSKAVKFK
;
A
#
# COMPACT_ATOMS: atom_id res chain seq x y z
N MET A 1 -4.19 76.99 36.22
CA MET A 1 -4.27 75.65 35.61
C MET A 1 -3.89 75.77 34.14
N THR A 2 -2.66 75.41 33.79
CA THR A 2 -2.11 75.62 32.44
C THR A 2 -2.21 74.32 31.65
N ASN A 3 -3.11 74.29 30.68
CA ASN A 3 -3.41 73.09 29.89
C ASN A 3 -2.33 72.92 28.80
N ARG A 4 -1.47 71.90 28.96
CA ARG A 4 -0.38 71.61 28.00
C ARG A 4 -0.94 70.73 26.88
N ILE A 5 -1.22 71.32 25.72
CA ILE A 5 -1.69 70.59 24.53
C ILE A 5 -0.54 69.72 24.01
N LEU A 6 -0.69 68.39 24.11
CA LEU A 6 0.21 67.41 23.50
C LEU A 6 -0.01 67.39 21.98
N ARG A 7 0.86 68.07 21.24
CA ARG A 7 0.85 68.09 19.77
C ARG A 7 1.35 66.73 19.26
N LYS A 8 0.44 65.89 18.72
CA LYS A 8 0.78 64.59 18.11
C LYS A 8 1.56 64.83 16.80
N ASN A 9 2.83 64.44 16.78
CA ASN A 9 3.72 64.58 15.62
C ASN A 9 3.21 63.66 14.48
N ARG A 10 2.67 64.24 13.39
CA ARG A 10 2.33 63.50 12.17
C ARG A 10 3.50 63.61 11.18
N LYS A 11 4.52 62.78 11.33
CA LYS A 11 5.60 62.66 10.34
C LYS A 11 5.13 61.71 9.22
N GLY A 12 5.31 62.10 7.96
CA GLY A 12 5.06 61.25 6.79
C GLY A 12 6.19 60.24 6.56
N MET A 13 5.93 59.23 5.72
CA MET A 13 6.93 58.24 5.32
C MET A 13 7.87 58.84 4.27
N THR A 14 9.17 58.59 4.40
CA THR A 14 10.19 59.01 3.44
C THR A 14 10.30 58.02 2.28
N LEU A 15 10.80 58.48 1.12
CA LEU A 15 11.01 57.62 -0.04
C LEU A 15 11.95 56.45 0.25
N VAL A 16 12.99 56.69 1.07
CA VAL A 16 13.98 55.67 1.44
C VAL A 16 13.34 54.57 2.28
N GLU A 17 12.47 54.92 3.23
CA GLU A 17 11.73 53.94 4.05
C GLU A 17 10.83 53.05 3.18
N LEU A 18 10.18 53.61 2.16
CA LEU A 18 9.35 52.85 1.24
C LEU A 18 10.18 51.85 0.42
N ILE A 19 11.33 52.28 -0.10
CA ILE A 19 12.23 51.42 -0.89
C ILE A 19 12.75 50.27 -0.02
N VAL A 20 13.20 50.57 1.21
CA VAL A 20 13.69 49.55 2.15
C VAL A 20 12.57 48.56 2.50
N ALA A 21 11.35 49.05 2.75
CA ALA A 21 10.20 48.19 3.03
C ALA A 21 9.88 47.26 1.84
N MET A 22 9.93 47.75 0.60
CA MET A 22 9.72 46.94 -0.60
C MET A 22 10.79 45.85 -0.78
N VAL A 23 12.06 46.17 -0.51
CA VAL A 23 13.15 45.20 -0.55
C VAL A 23 12.94 44.09 0.48
N ILE A 24 12.61 44.46 1.73
CA ILE A 24 12.33 43.50 2.79
C ILE A 24 11.14 42.61 2.41
N LEU A 25 10.05 43.20 1.89
CA LEU A 25 8.88 42.44 1.42
C LEU A 25 9.26 41.45 0.31
N GLY A 26 10.10 41.85 -0.65
CA GLY A 26 10.59 40.96 -1.70
C GLY A 26 11.34 39.75 -1.14
N ILE A 27 12.24 39.97 -0.17
CA ILE A 27 12.98 38.90 0.51
C ILE A 27 12.03 37.97 1.27
N VAL A 28 11.06 38.53 1.99
CA VAL A 28 10.05 37.74 2.72
C VAL A 28 9.21 36.90 1.76
N MET A 29 8.78 37.46 0.63
CA MET A 29 8.01 36.73 -0.39
C MET A 29 8.81 35.55 -0.95
N LEU A 30 10.10 35.74 -1.27
CA LEU A 30 10.96 34.65 -1.73
C LEU A 30 11.09 33.53 -0.68
N ALA A 31 11.27 33.90 0.59
CA ALA A 31 11.33 32.93 1.69
C ALA A 31 10.02 32.14 1.81
N VAL A 32 8.87 32.81 1.79
CA VAL A 32 7.55 32.16 1.88
C VAL A 32 7.31 31.22 0.69
N THR A 33 7.63 31.63 -0.54
CA THR A 33 7.48 30.78 -1.72
C THR A 33 8.37 29.54 -1.63
N SER A 34 9.64 29.69 -1.23
CA SER A 34 10.56 28.55 -1.07
C SER A 34 10.07 27.54 -0.02
N PHE A 35 9.52 28.05 1.09
CA PHE A 35 8.92 27.23 2.12
C PHE A 35 7.68 26.50 1.61
N PHE A 36 6.79 27.21 0.91
CA PHE A 36 5.57 26.64 0.34
C PHE A 36 5.85 25.51 -0.67
N LEU A 37 6.83 25.68 -1.56
CA LEU A 37 7.25 24.64 -2.50
C LEU A 37 7.79 23.40 -1.77
N SER A 38 8.60 23.63 -0.74
CA SER A 38 9.15 22.56 0.09
C SER A 38 8.05 21.80 0.84
N SER A 39 7.10 22.51 1.44
CA SER A 39 5.95 21.92 2.14
C SER A 39 5.09 21.07 1.20
N ASN A 40 4.83 21.54 -0.03
CA ASN A 40 4.07 20.76 -1.01
C ASN A 40 4.78 19.46 -1.40
N LYS A 41 6.10 19.50 -1.62
CA LYS A 41 6.88 18.29 -1.92
C LYS A 41 6.80 17.27 -0.78
N ILE A 42 6.97 17.73 0.46
CA ILE A 42 6.85 16.88 1.66
C ILE A 42 5.44 16.29 1.75
N TYR A 43 4.41 17.08 1.47
CA TYR A 43 3.02 16.62 1.50
C TYR A 43 2.75 15.52 0.45
N VAL A 44 3.20 15.69 -0.79
CA VAL A 44 3.02 14.69 -1.85
C VAL A 44 3.74 13.39 -1.50
N VAL A 45 5.02 13.45 -1.15
CA VAL A 45 5.79 12.26 -0.74
C VAL A 45 5.15 11.56 0.46
N GLY A 46 4.70 12.32 1.45
CA GLY A 46 4.01 11.78 2.62
C GLY A 46 2.64 11.16 2.29
N ARG A 47 1.94 11.66 1.28
CA ARG A 47 0.69 11.09 0.78
C ARG A 47 0.95 9.76 0.10
N ASP A 48 1.87 9.73 -0.87
CA ASP A 48 2.20 8.53 -1.65
C ASP A 48 2.69 7.41 -0.71
N GLN A 49 3.54 7.74 0.28
CA GLN A 49 4.01 6.79 1.28
C GLN A 49 2.88 6.19 2.14
N ARG A 50 1.84 6.97 2.46
CA ARG A 50 0.68 6.46 3.21
C ARG A 50 -0.22 5.60 2.32
N SER A 51 -0.37 5.99 1.06
CA SER A 51 -1.15 5.27 0.05
C SER A 51 -0.61 3.85 -0.13
N VAL A 52 0.67 3.70 -0.52
CA VAL A 52 1.31 2.38 -0.70
C VAL A 52 1.25 1.50 0.53
N GLN A 53 1.39 2.08 1.73
CA GLN A 53 1.28 1.35 2.99
C GLN A 53 -0.14 0.84 3.25
N SER A 54 -1.13 1.72 3.06
CA SER A 54 -2.53 1.39 3.30
C SER A 54 -3.00 0.31 2.32
N GLU A 55 -2.71 0.49 1.03
CA GLU A 55 -3.07 -0.48 -0.01
C GLU A 55 -2.44 -1.85 0.23
N SER A 56 -1.14 -1.88 0.57
CA SER A 56 -0.43 -3.14 0.85
C SER A 56 -1.01 -3.86 2.08
N ARG A 57 -1.36 -3.12 3.14
CA ARG A 57 -2.00 -3.69 4.34
C ARG A 57 -3.38 -4.25 4.02
N LEU A 58 -4.20 -3.49 3.31
CA LEU A 58 -5.55 -3.93 2.90
C LEU A 58 -5.48 -5.19 2.03
N ALA A 59 -4.55 -5.23 1.07
CA ALA A 59 -4.34 -6.39 0.24
C ALA A 59 -3.88 -7.61 1.04
N LEU A 60 -2.90 -7.43 1.94
CA LEU A 60 -2.42 -8.50 2.80
C LEU A 60 -3.52 -9.02 3.73
N ASP A 61 -4.30 -8.14 4.36
CA ASP A 61 -5.40 -8.53 5.24
C ASP A 61 -6.47 -9.33 4.48
N GLN A 62 -6.78 -8.94 3.25
CA GLN A 62 -7.70 -9.68 2.38
C GLN A 62 -7.15 -11.08 2.06
N ILE A 63 -5.89 -11.19 1.65
CA ILE A 63 -5.23 -12.48 1.38
C ILE A 63 -5.25 -13.36 2.63
N LEU A 64 -4.86 -12.80 3.78
CA LEU A 64 -4.83 -13.52 5.06
C LEU A 64 -6.21 -14.03 5.43
N MET A 65 -7.26 -13.23 5.26
CA MET A 65 -8.63 -13.62 5.56
C MET A 65 -9.08 -14.81 4.70
N ASP A 66 -8.71 -14.83 3.42
CA ASP A 66 -9.09 -15.90 2.50
C ASP A 66 -8.37 -17.21 2.80
N ILE A 67 -7.07 -17.17 3.12
CA ILE A 67 -6.26 -18.39 3.27
C ILE A 67 -6.25 -18.95 4.70
N ARG A 68 -6.55 -18.14 5.72
CA ARG A 68 -6.40 -18.53 7.15
C ARG A 68 -7.13 -19.84 7.49
N TYR A 69 -8.28 -20.06 6.87
CA TYR A 69 -9.12 -21.24 7.12
C TYR A 69 -9.09 -22.26 5.97
N ALA A 70 -8.10 -22.19 5.09
CA ALA A 70 -7.93 -23.18 4.05
C ALA A 70 -7.66 -24.57 4.66
N LYS A 71 -8.37 -25.58 4.19
CA LYS A 71 -8.17 -27.01 4.46
C LYS A 71 -7.10 -27.59 3.55
N GLU A 72 -6.91 -27.01 2.37
CA GLU A 72 -5.88 -27.40 1.42
C GLU A 72 -5.22 -26.15 0.87
N ILE A 73 -3.89 -26.20 0.69
CA ILE A 73 -3.13 -25.09 0.11
C ILE A 73 -1.94 -25.62 -0.70
N SER A 74 -1.68 -24.97 -1.83
CA SER A 74 -0.59 -25.33 -2.76
C SER A 74 -0.01 -24.07 -3.39
N LEU A 75 1.32 -24.00 -3.48
CA LEU A 75 2.00 -22.92 -4.18
C LEU A 75 2.30 -23.36 -5.61
N LEU A 76 1.98 -22.51 -6.58
CA LEU A 76 2.13 -22.82 -8.00
C LEU A 76 2.43 -21.54 -8.80
N PRO A 77 3.06 -21.61 -9.97
CA PRO A 77 3.29 -20.45 -10.81
C PRO A 77 1.99 -19.72 -11.18
N ALA A 78 2.04 -18.39 -11.32
CA ALA A 78 0.87 -17.58 -11.70
C ALA A 78 0.29 -17.96 -13.07
N THR A 79 1.11 -18.50 -13.98
CA THR A 79 0.64 -19.03 -15.27
C THR A 79 -0.24 -20.25 -15.10
N LEU A 80 0.15 -21.21 -14.25
CA LEU A 80 -0.65 -22.41 -13.96
C LEU A 80 -1.94 -22.06 -13.23
N ALA A 81 -1.90 -21.09 -12.29
CA ALA A 81 -3.10 -20.63 -11.61
C ALA A 81 -4.16 -20.07 -12.59
N GLN A 82 -3.73 -19.31 -13.61
CA GLN A 82 -4.64 -18.77 -14.62
C GLN A 82 -5.28 -19.85 -15.51
N THR A 83 -4.57 -20.95 -15.76
CA THR A 83 -5.10 -22.07 -16.56
C THR A 83 -5.95 -23.02 -15.73
N GLU A 84 -5.52 -23.38 -14.51
CA GLU A 84 -6.23 -24.32 -13.63
C GLU A 84 -7.52 -23.72 -13.04
N LYS A 85 -7.62 -22.40 -12.86
CA LYS A 85 -8.83 -21.79 -12.28
C LYS A 85 -10.08 -22.10 -13.09
N SER A 86 -9.98 -22.21 -14.41
CA SER A 86 -11.12 -22.42 -15.30
C SER A 86 -11.68 -23.84 -15.25
N THR A 87 -10.90 -24.80 -14.75
CA THR A 87 -11.24 -26.24 -14.77
C THR A 87 -11.41 -26.83 -13.38
N THR A 88 -11.16 -26.05 -12.32
CA THR A 88 -11.18 -26.53 -10.94
C THR A 88 -12.14 -25.73 -10.05
N THR A 89 -12.51 -26.34 -8.92
CA THR A 89 -13.35 -25.72 -7.87
C THR A 89 -12.53 -25.04 -6.78
N TYR A 90 -11.22 -24.93 -6.96
CA TYR A 90 -10.33 -24.27 -6.01
C TYR A 90 -10.41 -22.75 -6.13
N ASN A 91 -10.05 -22.09 -5.03
CA ASN A 91 -9.80 -20.67 -4.98
C ASN A 91 -8.34 -20.39 -5.32
N TYR A 92 -8.08 -19.23 -5.94
CA TYR A 92 -6.75 -18.83 -6.35
C TYR A 92 -6.50 -17.38 -5.97
N ILE A 93 -5.30 -17.10 -5.46
CA ILE A 93 -4.76 -15.75 -5.39
C ILE A 93 -3.43 -15.75 -6.14
N TYR A 94 -3.20 -14.76 -7.01
CA TYR A 94 -1.95 -14.65 -7.78
C TYR A 94 -1.57 -13.20 -8.08
N PHE A 95 -0.26 -12.96 -8.06
CA PHE A 95 0.34 -11.70 -8.50
C PHE A 95 0.57 -11.76 -10.01
N LYS A 96 0.10 -10.74 -10.75
CA LYS A 96 0.35 -10.62 -12.19
C LYS A 96 0.10 -9.20 -12.67
N ASP A 97 0.93 -8.72 -13.60
CA ASP A 97 0.69 -7.47 -14.35
C ASP A 97 0.49 -6.26 -13.41
N GLY A 98 1.17 -6.25 -12.27
CA GLY A 98 1.08 -5.18 -11.28
C GLY A 98 -0.15 -5.26 -10.35
N LEU A 99 -0.95 -6.32 -10.46
CA LEU A 99 -2.19 -6.50 -9.72
C LEU A 99 -2.17 -7.79 -8.90
N ILE A 100 -3.07 -7.85 -7.91
CA ILE A 100 -3.36 -9.07 -7.16
C ILE A 100 -4.73 -9.55 -7.61
N TYR A 101 -4.75 -10.72 -8.25
CA TYR A 101 -5.99 -11.36 -8.64
C TYR A 101 -6.44 -12.32 -7.56
N ARG A 102 -7.72 -12.21 -7.20
CA ARG A 102 -8.43 -13.09 -6.29
C ARG A 102 -9.56 -13.76 -7.05
N SER A 103 -9.57 -15.09 -7.08
CA SER A 103 -10.51 -15.89 -7.84
C SER A 103 -11.19 -16.90 -6.94
N ILE A 104 -12.47 -16.68 -6.64
CA ILE A 104 -13.24 -17.52 -5.71
C ILE A 104 -14.29 -18.32 -6.48
N TYR A 105 -14.32 -19.63 -6.27
CA TYR A 105 -15.32 -20.51 -6.85
C TYR A 105 -16.48 -20.72 -5.87
N ASN A 106 -17.70 -20.43 -6.32
CA ASN A 106 -18.92 -20.69 -5.56
C ASN A 106 -19.52 -22.03 -5.99
N THR A 107 -19.47 -23.02 -5.11
CA THR A 107 -19.98 -24.37 -5.38
C THR A 107 -21.50 -24.44 -5.48
N ALA A 108 -22.23 -23.51 -4.84
CA ALA A 108 -23.70 -23.51 -4.88
C ALA A 108 -24.22 -23.02 -6.24
N THR A 109 -23.55 -22.05 -6.85
CA THR A 109 -23.94 -21.45 -8.13
C THR A 109 -23.12 -21.97 -9.32
N SER A 110 -22.05 -22.74 -9.06
CA SER A 110 -21.06 -23.15 -10.07
C SER A 110 -20.49 -21.95 -10.85
N THR A 111 -20.30 -20.83 -10.17
CA THR A 111 -19.76 -19.59 -10.76
C THR A 111 -18.43 -19.22 -10.13
N ARG A 112 -17.59 -18.51 -10.89
CA ARG A 112 -16.32 -17.97 -10.43
C ARG A 112 -16.40 -16.46 -10.33
N ASN A 113 -15.97 -15.91 -9.19
CA ASN A 113 -15.82 -14.48 -8.97
C ASN A 113 -14.35 -14.11 -9.05
N ASP A 114 -13.97 -13.44 -10.14
CA ASP A 114 -12.62 -12.93 -10.36
C ASP A 114 -12.59 -11.43 -10.03
N GLN A 115 -11.71 -11.07 -9.10
CA GLN A 115 -11.52 -9.69 -8.64
C GLN A 115 -10.04 -9.34 -8.73
N ALA A 116 -9.73 -8.15 -9.23
CA ALA A 116 -8.41 -7.56 -9.09
C ALA A 116 -8.44 -6.57 -7.92
N LEU A 117 -7.51 -6.72 -6.98
CA LEU A 117 -7.26 -5.71 -5.95
C LEU A 117 -6.53 -4.55 -6.63
N GLN A 118 -7.08 -3.35 -6.50
CA GLN A 118 -6.47 -2.14 -7.05
C GLN A 118 -5.25 -1.74 -6.22
N GLY A 119 -4.21 -1.30 -6.91
CA GLY A 119 -2.92 -0.86 -6.37
C GLY A 119 -1.84 -1.04 -7.42
N ASN A 120 -0.66 -0.45 -7.18
CA ASN A 120 0.51 -0.62 -8.05
C ASN A 120 1.44 -1.69 -7.47
N PHE A 121 0.95 -2.93 -7.39
CA PHE A 121 1.68 -4.01 -6.72
C PHE A 121 2.91 -4.43 -7.51
N SER A 122 4.02 -4.63 -6.83
CA SER A 122 5.28 -5.05 -7.42
C SER A 122 5.30 -6.57 -7.52
N GLU A 123 5.09 -7.14 -8.71
CA GLU A 123 5.14 -8.59 -8.91
C GLU A 123 6.53 -9.14 -8.55
N ALA A 124 7.60 -8.39 -8.81
CA ALA A 124 8.96 -8.79 -8.48
C ALA A 124 9.17 -8.97 -6.97
N GLN A 125 8.62 -8.05 -6.16
CA GLN A 125 8.78 -8.04 -4.71
C GLN A 125 7.72 -8.87 -3.96
N SER A 126 6.63 -9.25 -4.64
CA SER A 126 5.53 -10.00 -4.02
C SER A 126 5.70 -11.50 -4.16
N SER A 127 5.38 -12.29 -3.13
CA SER A 127 5.49 -13.74 -3.18
C SER A 127 4.67 -14.46 -2.11
N PHE A 128 4.40 -15.73 -2.38
CA PHE A 128 3.98 -16.71 -1.39
C PHE A 128 5.13 -17.69 -1.19
N SER A 129 5.48 -17.98 0.05
CA SER A 129 6.56 -18.92 0.39
C SER A 129 6.14 -19.86 1.52
N LYS A 130 6.62 -21.10 1.48
CA LYS A 130 6.43 -22.04 2.58
C LYS A 130 7.33 -21.61 3.75
N ALA A 131 6.72 -21.37 4.90
CA ALA A 131 7.42 -21.10 6.16
C ALA A 131 7.47 -22.34 7.07
N GLY A 132 6.98 -23.49 6.58
CA GLY A 132 6.92 -24.77 7.28
C GLY A 132 5.86 -25.68 6.64
N ASP A 133 5.56 -26.80 7.29
CA ASP A 133 4.54 -27.75 6.81
C ASP A 133 3.12 -27.16 6.85
N THR A 134 2.84 -26.24 7.79
CA THR A 134 1.50 -25.64 8.00
C THR A 134 1.52 -24.11 8.01
N ALA A 135 2.66 -23.51 7.66
CA ALA A 135 2.87 -22.07 7.71
C ALA A 135 3.17 -21.52 6.32
N ILE A 136 2.57 -20.38 5.99
CA ILE A 136 2.82 -19.63 4.76
C ILE A 136 3.31 -18.23 5.10
N GLN A 137 4.38 -17.82 4.43
CA GLN A 137 4.84 -16.45 4.38
C GLN A 137 4.25 -15.79 3.13
N ILE A 138 3.76 -14.57 3.30
CA ILE A 138 3.22 -13.73 2.24
C ILE A 138 4.02 -12.45 2.25
N VAL A 139 4.51 -12.05 1.09
CA VAL A 139 5.16 -10.77 0.86
C VAL A 139 4.37 -10.02 -0.19
N VAL A 140 4.00 -8.78 0.09
CA VAL A 140 3.32 -7.88 -0.85
C VAL A 140 4.18 -6.62 -0.98
N GLY A 141 4.66 -6.35 -2.19
CA GLY A 141 5.31 -5.09 -2.55
C GLY A 141 4.34 -4.18 -3.30
N ASN A 142 4.44 -2.87 -3.10
CA ASN A 142 3.68 -1.85 -3.82
C ASN A 142 4.58 -0.65 -4.10
N ASP A 143 4.54 -0.16 -5.34
CA ASP A 143 5.37 0.92 -5.86
C ASP A 143 4.47 2.07 -6.37
N GLU A 144 4.50 3.25 -5.73
CA GLU A 144 3.79 4.46 -6.20
C GLU A 144 4.77 5.62 -6.37
N GLY A 145 4.97 6.03 -7.62
CA GLY A 145 5.92 7.09 -7.96
C GLY A 145 7.36 6.70 -7.60
N SER A 146 7.94 7.39 -6.61
CA SER A 146 9.27 7.07 -6.05
C SER A 146 9.21 6.41 -4.68
N GLN A 147 8.01 6.07 -4.19
CA GLN A 147 7.82 5.39 -2.91
C GLN A 147 7.56 3.90 -3.18
N SER A 148 8.28 3.05 -2.46
CA SER A 148 8.08 1.61 -2.46
C SER A 148 7.81 1.15 -1.04
N TYR A 149 6.87 0.23 -0.86
CA TYR A 149 6.60 -0.38 0.43
C TYR A 149 6.43 -1.88 0.29
N ILE A 150 7.10 -2.63 1.17
CA ILE A 150 6.98 -4.08 1.27
C ILE A 150 6.41 -4.40 2.64
N ILE A 151 5.37 -5.23 2.66
CA ILE A 151 4.84 -5.83 3.88
C ILE A 151 4.99 -7.34 3.80
N ASP A 152 5.45 -7.93 4.89
CA ASP A 152 5.60 -9.35 5.06
C ASP A 152 4.79 -9.86 6.26
N SER A 153 4.22 -11.05 6.12
CA SER A 153 3.53 -11.72 7.22
C SER A 153 3.66 -13.22 7.08
N THR A 154 3.79 -13.90 8.21
CA THR A 154 3.77 -15.36 8.29
C THR A 154 2.58 -15.80 9.11
N ILE A 155 1.76 -16.69 8.56
CA ILE A 155 0.57 -17.22 9.23
C ILE A 155 0.60 -18.75 9.26
N GLN A 156 0.22 -19.31 10.40
CA GLN A 156 -0.11 -20.73 10.55
C GLN A 156 -1.53 -20.97 10.06
N ILE A 157 -1.75 -22.03 9.31
CA ILE A 157 -3.08 -22.42 8.80
C ILE A 157 -3.64 -23.49 9.74
N PRO A 158 -4.55 -23.15 10.66
CA PRO A 158 -4.94 -24.06 11.74
C PRO A 158 -5.61 -25.32 11.21
N ASN A 159 -6.38 -25.20 10.12
CA ASN A 159 -7.08 -26.34 9.54
C ASN A 159 -6.13 -27.44 9.03
N LEU A 160 -4.89 -27.11 8.65
CA LEU A 160 -3.88 -28.12 8.29
C LEU A 160 -3.33 -28.88 9.51
N LEU A 161 -3.34 -28.25 10.69
CA LEU A 161 -2.92 -28.90 11.93
C LEU A 161 -3.97 -29.87 12.47
N LEU A 162 -5.22 -29.69 12.06
CA LEU A 162 -6.39 -30.42 12.57
C LEU A 162 -6.77 -31.65 11.74
N THR A 163 -6.17 -31.86 10.57
CA THR A 163 -6.40 -33.09 9.78
C THR A 163 -5.55 -34.25 10.30
N ASN A 164 -6.02 -35.49 10.09
CA ASN A 164 -5.26 -36.70 10.41
C ASN A 164 -5.11 -37.60 9.15
N PRO A 165 -3.90 -37.75 8.59
CA PRO A 165 -2.65 -37.12 9.02
C PRO A 165 -2.68 -35.59 8.84
N LYS A 166 -1.76 -34.88 9.53
CA LYS A 166 -1.61 -33.43 9.40
C LYS A 166 -1.44 -33.05 7.94
N GLY A 167 -2.21 -32.06 7.51
CA GLY A 167 -2.15 -31.48 6.19
C GLY A 167 -0.82 -30.76 6.02
N LYS A 168 -0.35 -30.66 4.77
CA LYS A 168 0.90 -29.98 4.45
C LYS A 168 0.72 -29.01 3.30
N LEU A 169 1.49 -27.92 3.32
CA LEU A 169 1.68 -27.05 2.17
C LEU A 169 2.35 -27.82 1.02
N THR A 170 1.66 -27.91 -0.10
CA THR A 170 2.17 -28.59 -1.31
C THR A 170 2.67 -27.59 -2.36
N GLY A 171 3.24 -28.09 -3.46
CA GLY A 171 3.74 -27.26 -4.56
C GLY A 171 5.12 -26.65 -4.29
N ASP A 172 5.43 -25.53 -4.94
CA ASP A 172 6.74 -24.88 -4.91
C ASP A 172 7.09 -24.30 -3.54
N ASN A 173 8.38 -24.11 -3.24
CA ASN A 173 8.79 -23.47 -1.98
C ASN A 173 8.49 -21.98 -1.94
N MET A 174 8.57 -21.31 -3.10
CA MET A 174 8.23 -19.91 -3.30
C MET A 174 7.55 -19.78 -4.66
N SER A 175 6.46 -19.03 -4.72
CA SER A 175 5.75 -18.79 -5.97
C SER A 175 4.96 -17.47 -5.98
N LYS A 176 4.38 -17.14 -7.11
CA LYS A 176 3.53 -15.96 -7.35
C LYS A 176 2.03 -16.26 -7.22
N ALA A 177 1.65 -17.52 -7.00
CA ALA A 177 0.26 -17.89 -6.78
C ALA A 177 0.10 -18.91 -5.66
N VAL A 178 -1.09 -18.87 -5.07
CA VAL A 178 -1.57 -19.83 -4.08
C VAL A 178 -2.93 -20.36 -4.53
N LYS A 179 -3.04 -21.69 -4.53
CA LYS A 179 -4.29 -22.45 -4.71
C LYS A 179 -4.76 -22.92 -3.34
N PHE A 180 -6.05 -22.73 -3.01
CA PHE A 180 -6.58 -23.11 -1.70
C PHE A 180 -8.07 -23.48 -1.72
N LYS A 181 -8.52 -24.18 -0.67
CA LYS A 181 -9.91 -24.61 -0.47
C LYS A 181 -10.27 -24.68 1.00
#